data_AF-A0A2H6HVI2-F1
#
_entry.id   AF-A0A2H6HVI2-F1
#
_cell.length_a   1.000
_cell.length_b   1.000
_cell.length_c   1.000
_cell.angle_alpha   90.00
_cell.angle_beta   90.00
_cell.angle_gamma   90.00
#
_symmetry.space_group_name_H-M   'P 1'
#
loop_
_entity.id
_entity.type
_entity.pdbx_description
1 polymer ?
#
loop_
_entity_poly.entity_id
_entity_poly.type
_entity_poly.pdbx_seq_one_letter_code
_entity_poly.pdbx_strand_id
1 'polypeptide(L)'
;MNPRPDVPIPVTTILTHVHPDLDAVFCVYLLRHHGEELFPGAKDAGLQFASANELPDGKSSDQLEREGIIAVDTGGGRLDTHPVEGQKNSNKWDLCASELVAKAVGVEDDPRYRYLLPYANAHDARGQAMTSKSAIHHLLAPHGLIEGVHRLADSDTDVIDLMSCMVHGLAVAGGNDPDPINETAARFDRTLAWVLENGQFEAATIERKSPNEWPERGASHNVATVMGWTTRRDMEKMLTLAAQLLANGEQALPDVETERRILLTTALDGLAREYGEDSEEYRNAAMRLITAVIQREADWFNAIDEVERSAKVHRGRGLSMASIASKNGLTIKAARYRRGVQAVLYFNPETKAVTLQAGMRKDGSPLLNLERVTKRLRTAELIRRNENGIKLPKDVGRIGMFQGWFLHPSKRLLNRGSPKAPDVEPSALSWQEIIELVRTDLRPDDKMPDWFCPDDKCLEEKCTMHPLRFLNCKFHKERTATAPKAGTLGDLFADKLKKRR
;
A
#
# COMPACT_ATOMS: atom_id res chain seq x y z
N MET A 1 29.78 33.97 22.11
CA MET A 1 28.58 34.58 21.50
C MET A 1 27.53 33.49 21.42
N ASN A 2 26.41 33.63 22.12
CA ASN A 2 25.25 32.75 21.88
C ASN A 2 24.73 33.07 20.47
N PRO A 3 24.39 32.06 19.64
CA PRO A 3 23.81 32.31 18.33
C PRO A 3 22.51 33.10 18.50
N ARG A 4 22.30 34.09 17.63
CA ARG A 4 21.03 34.84 17.59
C ARG A 4 19.90 33.84 17.36
N PRO A 5 18.81 33.87 18.15
CA PRO A 5 17.59 33.19 17.77
C PRO A 5 17.00 33.91 16.55
N ASP A 6 16.38 33.13 15.67
CA ASP A 6 15.37 33.56 14.70
C ASP A 6 15.81 34.14 13.34
N VAL A 7 16.81 33.52 12.69
CA VAL A 7 16.78 33.45 11.21
C VAL A 7 16.59 31.99 10.83
N PRO A 8 15.44 31.61 10.23
CA PRO A 8 15.24 30.26 9.74
C PRO A 8 16.36 29.90 8.77
N ILE A 9 17.00 28.75 8.98
CA ILE A 9 17.98 28.22 8.03
C ILE A 9 17.20 27.83 6.77
N PRO A 10 17.62 28.27 5.58
CA PRO A 10 16.93 27.90 4.35
C PRO A 10 16.90 26.37 4.21
N VAL A 11 15.72 25.85 3.89
CA VAL A 11 15.52 24.46 3.50
C VAL A 11 16.17 24.24 2.15
N THR A 12 17.13 23.33 2.11
CA THR A 12 17.80 22.89 0.88
C THR A 12 17.30 21.52 0.42
N THR A 13 16.65 20.76 1.31
CA THR A 13 16.21 19.39 1.04
C THR A 13 14.90 19.07 1.73
N ILE A 14 13.96 18.48 1.00
CA ILE A 14 12.77 17.81 1.54
C ILE A 14 13.04 16.31 1.53
N LEU A 15 13.00 15.71 2.72
CA LEU A 15 13.19 14.29 2.95
C LEU A 15 11.83 13.61 3.11
N THR A 16 11.57 12.55 2.34
CA THR A 16 10.39 11.69 2.53
C THR A 16 10.76 10.22 2.36
N HIS A 17 9.80 9.31 2.42
CA HIS A 17 10.08 7.88 2.31
C HIS A 17 10.25 7.44 0.85
N VAL A 18 11.10 6.45 0.60
CA VAL A 18 11.21 5.77 -0.72
C VAL A 18 9.86 5.17 -1.12
N HIS A 19 9.61 5.09 -2.43
CA HIS A 19 8.32 4.68 -2.98
C HIS A 19 7.16 5.57 -2.43
N PRO A 20 7.22 6.90 -2.63
CA PRO A 20 6.28 7.87 -2.06
C PRO A 20 4.83 7.53 -2.44
N ASP A 21 3.92 7.68 -1.48
CA ASP A 21 2.49 7.59 -1.76
C ASP A 21 1.86 8.99 -1.93
N LEU A 22 0.53 9.05 -1.96
CA LEU A 22 -0.17 10.32 -2.15
C LEU A 22 0.13 11.33 -1.03
N ASP A 23 0.29 10.87 0.21
CA ASP A 23 0.44 11.77 1.36
C ASP A 23 1.82 12.43 1.33
N ALA A 24 2.87 11.65 1.08
CA ALA A 24 4.22 12.14 0.80
C ALA A 24 4.27 13.13 -0.38
N VAL A 25 3.66 12.78 -1.53
CA VAL A 25 3.60 13.67 -2.71
C VAL A 25 2.92 14.99 -2.34
N PHE A 26 1.78 14.92 -1.63
CA PHE A 26 1.00 16.11 -1.33
C PHE A 26 1.71 17.01 -0.31
N CYS A 27 2.44 16.44 0.66
CA CYS A 27 3.34 17.19 1.54
C CYS A 27 4.37 18.00 0.75
N VAL A 28 5.07 17.36 -0.18
CA VAL A 28 6.09 18.01 -1.02
C VAL A 28 5.47 19.10 -1.87
N TYR A 29 4.32 18.83 -2.49
CA TYR A 29 3.58 19.82 -3.27
C TYR A 29 3.21 21.07 -2.44
N LEU A 30 2.64 20.88 -1.25
CA LEU A 30 2.25 21.98 -0.36
C LEU A 30 3.45 22.81 0.09
N LEU A 31 4.56 22.17 0.46
CA LEU A 31 5.80 22.87 0.83
C LEU A 31 6.36 23.68 -0.33
N ARG A 32 6.39 23.12 -1.54
CA ARG A 32 6.92 23.83 -2.71
C ARG A 32 6.05 25.04 -3.13
N HIS A 33 4.74 24.99 -2.88
CA HIS A 33 3.82 26.06 -3.31
C HIS A 33 3.52 27.10 -2.23
N HIS A 34 3.55 26.72 -0.95
CA HIS A 34 3.14 27.58 0.17
C HIS A 34 4.16 27.64 1.30
N GLY A 35 5.19 26.81 1.26
CA GLY A 35 6.13 26.67 2.36
C GLY A 35 7.12 27.82 2.51
N GLU A 36 7.34 28.64 1.49
CA GLU A 36 8.46 29.60 1.42
C GLU A 36 8.52 30.58 2.61
N GLU A 37 7.37 31.01 3.13
CA GLU A 37 7.32 31.93 4.28
C GLU A 37 7.80 31.27 5.58
N LEU A 38 7.35 30.04 5.84
CA LEU A 38 7.69 29.29 7.06
C LEU A 38 9.01 28.51 6.93
N PHE A 39 9.34 28.12 5.70
CA PHE A 39 10.44 27.27 5.30
C PHE A 39 11.15 27.90 4.09
N PRO A 40 11.96 28.96 4.29
CA PRO A 40 12.64 29.63 3.18
C PRO A 40 13.45 28.63 2.34
N GLY A 41 13.35 28.67 1.02
CA GLY A 41 14.01 27.72 0.12
C GLY A 41 13.24 26.43 -0.17
N ALA A 42 12.10 26.16 0.51
CA ALA A 42 11.31 24.95 0.28
C ALA A 42 10.81 24.81 -1.16
N LYS A 43 10.58 25.93 -1.86
CA LYS A 43 10.19 25.94 -3.28
C LYS A 43 11.20 25.21 -4.17
N ASP A 44 12.49 25.47 -3.97
CA ASP A 44 13.59 25.00 -4.82
C ASP A 44 14.39 23.87 -4.17
N ALA A 45 13.95 23.37 -3.01
CA ALA A 45 14.61 22.32 -2.27
C ALA A 45 14.69 21.00 -3.08
N GLY A 46 15.86 20.36 -3.02
CA GLY A 46 16.07 19.03 -3.57
C GLY A 46 15.26 17.96 -2.82
N LEU A 47 15.11 16.79 -3.41
CA LEU A 47 14.44 15.65 -2.77
C LEU A 47 15.45 14.61 -2.31
N GLN A 48 15.22 14.09 -1.11
CA GLN A 48 15.93 12.92 -0.59
C GLN A 48 14.91 11.88 -0.12
N PHE A 49 15.28 10.61 -0.25
CA PHE A 49 14.43 9.49 0.13
C PHE A 49 15.13 8.60 1.15
N ALA A 50 14.37 8.12 2.14
CA ALA A 50 14.83 7.16 3.14
C ALA A 50 13.86 5.98 3.27
N SER A 51 14.33 4.85 3.81
CA SER A 51 13.43 3.78 4.25
C SER A 51 12.40 4.32 5.25
N ALA A 52 11.16 3.84 5.17
CA ALA A 52 10.08 4.35 6.01
C ALA A 52 10.41 4.19 7.51
N ASN A 53 10.21 5.26 8.29
CA ASN A 53 10.58 5.39 9.72
C ASN A 53 12.09 5.48 10.00
N GLU A 54 12.93 5.63 8.99
CA GLU A 54 14.36 5.87 9.17
C GLU A 54 14.71 7.32 8.82
N LEU A 55 15.62 7.90 9.61
CA LEU A 55 16.22 9.20 9.34
C LEU A 55 17.73 9.04 9.13
N PRO A 56 18.34 9.82 8.23
CA PRO A 56 19.77 9.78 7.95
C PRO A 56 20.62 9.92 9.21
N ASP A 57 21.70 9.14 9.28
CA ASP A 57 22.73 9.21 10.33
C ASP A 57 22.21 9.08 11.77
N GLY A 58 21.02 8.49 11.97
CA GLY A 58 20.38 8.39 13.28
C GLY A 58 19.98 9.74 13.88
N LYS A 59 19.89 10.79 13.06
CA LYS A 59 19.46 12.13 13.49
C LYS A 59 17.95 12.16 13.70
N SER A 60 17.50 13.03 14.60
CA SER A 60 16.09 13.36 14.77
C SER A 60 15.64 14.40 13.73
N SER A 61 14.32 14.48 13.48
CA SER A 61 13.73 15.50 12.60
C SER A 61 14.16 16.92 12.99
N ASP A 62 14.21 17.23 14.29
CA ASP A 62 14.63 18.55 14.79
C ASP A 62 16.12 18.86 14.54
N GLN A 63 16.96 17.84 14.42
CA GLN A 63 18.37 18.01 14.06
C GLN A 63 18.51 18.25 12.56
N LEU A 64 17.76 17.50 11.74
CA LEU A 64 17.73 17.68 10.29
C LEU A 64 17.19 19.06 9.90
N GLU A 65 16.13 19.53 10.56
CA GLU A 65 15.56 20.87 10.28
C GLU A 65 16.60 21.98 10.55
N ARG A 66 17.47 21.83 11.57
CA ARG A 66 18.58 22.75 11.85
C ARG A 66 19.74 22.67 10.83
N GLU A 67 19.70 21.69 9.94
CA GLU A 67 20.67 21.51 8.86
C GLU A 67 20.06 21.90 7.50
N GLY A 68 18.83 22.44 7.46
CA GLY A 68 18.14 22.78 6.22
C GLY A 68 17.44 21.58 5.56
N ILE A 69 17.22 20.49 6.29
CA ILE A 69 16.54 19.29 5.79
C ILE A 69 15.20 19.13 6.51
N ILE A 70 14.09 19.23 5.77
CA ILE A 70 12.75 19.04 6.34
C ILE A 70 12.23 17.64 6.03
N ALA A 71 11.91 16.86 7.07
CA ALA A 71 11.33 15.53 6.92
C ALA A 71 9.80 15.60 6.91
N VAL A 72 9.17 14.99 5.90
CA VAL A 72 7.70 14.88 5.78
C VAL A 72 7.28 13.44 5.53
N ASP A 73 6.20 13.03 6.17
CA ASP A 73 5.64 11.67 6.07
C ASP A 73 6.67 10.55 6.39
N THR A 74 7.68 10.88 7.20
CA THR A 74 8.68 9.93 7.69
C THR A 74 9.41 10.47 8.93
N GLY A 75 10.02 9.57 9.70
CA GLY A 75 10.98 9.90 10.76
C GLY A 75 10.40 10.41 12.08
N GLY A 76 9.07 10.46 12.21
CA GLY A 76 8.36 10.76 13.45
C GLY A 76 8.37 12.21 13.89
N GLY A 77 8.74 13.12 12.98
CA GLY A 77 8.82 14.55 13.22
C GLY A 77 7.47 15.26 13.37
N ARG A 78 7.50 16.60 13.40
CA ARG A 78 6.27 17.40 13.53
C ARG A 78 5.36 17.30 12.32
N LEU A 79 5.91 17.05 11.12
CA LEU A 79 5.20 16.86 9.84
C LEU A 79 5.07 15.38 9.45
N ASP A 80 5.03 14.50 10.44
CA ASP A 80 4.83 13.06 10.27
C ASP A 80 3.82 12.52 11.30
N THR A 81 3.06 11.51 10.91
CA THR A 81 2.02 10.83 11.70
C THR A 81 2.48 9.45 12.19
N HIS A 82 3.59 8.93 11.68
CA HIS A 82 4.11 7.63 12.09
C HIS A 82 4.46 7.61 13.59
N PRO A 83 4.27 6.46 14.26
CA PRO A 83 4.57 6.32 15.67
C PRO A 83 6.08 6.28 15.92
N VAL A 84 6.56 7.10 16.86
CA VAL A 84 7.93 7.01 17.38
C VAL A 84 7.99 6.06 18.56
N GLU A 85 8.97 5.17 18.61
CA GLU A 85 9.16 4.26 19.72
C GLU A 85 9.28 5.04 21.05
N GLY A 86 8.46 4.67 22.03
CA GLY A 86 8.43 5.33 23.34
C GLY A 86 7.62 6.62 23.42
N GLN A 87 7.07 7.14 22.31
CA GLN A 87 6.21 8.32 22.30
C GLN A 87 4.75 7.96 22.01
N LYS A 88 3.82 8.65 22.69
CA LYS A 88 2.39 8.56 22.40
C LYS A 88 2.01 9.69 21.45
N ASN A 89 1.96 9.41 20.15
CA ASN A 89 1.51 10.35 19.11
C ASN A 89 -0.01 10.31 18.90
N SER A 90 -0.80 10.06 19.96
CA SER A 90 -2.24 9.84 19.85
C SER A 90 -3.03 11.05 19.36
N ASN A 91 -2.44 12.24 19.44
CA ASN A 91 -3.01 13.48 18.92
C ASN A 91 -2.96 13.59 17.38
N LYS A 92 -2.22 12.70 16.70
CA LYS A 92 -2.05 12.71 15.24
C LYS A 92 -2.72 11.54 14.52
N TRP A 93 -3.35 10.61 15.26
CA TRP A 93 -3.86 9.35 14.69
C TRP A 93 -5.03 9.53 13.69
N ASP A 94 -5.76 10.64 13.79
CA ASP A 94 -6.89 10.95 12.91
C ASP A 94 -6.51 11.91 11.76
N LEU A 95 -5.21 12.22 11.64
CA LEU A 95 -4.65 13.10 10.61
C LEU A 95 -3.69 12.32 9.72
N CYS A 96 -3.49 12.82 8.50
CA CYS A 96 -2.37 12.42 7.64
C CYS A 96 -1.27 13.51 7.64
N ALA A 97 -0.08 13.20 7.11
CA ALA A 97 1.04 14.13 7.07
C ALA A 97 0.73 15.39 6.24
N SER A 98 0.00 15.27 5.13
CA SER A 98 -0.36 16.43 4.31
C SER A 98 -1.30 17.40 5.02
N GLU A 99 -2.18 16.94 5.92
CA GLU A 99 -2.96 17.82 6.80
C GLU A 99 -2.07 18.57 7.81
N LEU A 100 -1.02 17.92 8.34
CA LEU A 100 -0.05 18.57 9.22
C LEU A 100 0.73 19.66 8.46
N VAL A 101 1.14 19.38 7.22
CA VAL A 101 1.82 20.35 6.37
C VAL A 101 0.89 21.50 6.00
N ALA A 102 -0.34 21.22 5.55
CA ALA A 102 -1.32 22.24 5.18
C ALA A 102 -1.59 23.21 6.34
N LYS A 103 -1.76 22.68 7.56
CA LYS A 103 -1.90 23.48 8.78
C LYS A 103 -0.65 24.27 9.12
N ALA A 104 0.53 23.70 8.92
CA ALA A 104 1.78 24.40 9.19
C ALA A 104 1.96 25.61 8.27
N VAL A 105 1.65 25.47 6.99
CA VAL A 105 1.80 26.54 5.99
C VAL A 105 0.55 27.42 5.82
N GLY A 106 -0.50 27.21 6.63
CA GLY A 106 -1.68 28.07 6.71
C GLY A 106 -2.65 27.95 5.53
N VAL A 107 -2.77 26.75 4.93
CA VAL A 107 -3.63 26.49 3.77
C VAL A 107 -4.65 25.38 4.01
N GLU A 108 -4.89 24.99 5.27
CA GLU A 108 -5.86 23.96 5.64
C GLU A 108 -7.30 24.30 5.22
N ASP A 109 -7.65 25.58 5.22
CA ASP A 109 -8.97 26.10 4.85
C ASP A 109 -9.00 26.64 3.40
N ASP A 110 -7.93 26.43 2.63
CA ASP A 110 -7.87 26.90 1.25
C ASP A 110 -8.88 26.14 0.36
N PRO A 111 -9.80 26.83 -0.36
CA PRO A 111 -10.80 26.20 -1.22
C PRO A 111 -10.22 25.25 -2.27
N ARG A 112 -8.96 25.45 -2.69
CA ARG A 112 -8.25 24.57 -3.63
C ARG A 112 -8.12 23.15 -3.11
N TYR A 113 -8.00 22.97 -1.79
CA TYR A 113 -7.72 21.68 -1.17
C TYR A 113 -8.94 21.02 -0.49
N ARG A 114 -10.11 21.66 -0.54
CA ARG A 114 -11.34 21.21 0.15
C ARG A 114 -11.78 19.77 -0.16
N TYR A 115 -11.42 19.23 -1.32
CA TYR A 115 -11.70 17.83 -1.68
C TYR A 115 -10.48 16.94 -1.49
N LEU A 116 -9.27 17.46 -1.76
CA LEU A 116 -8.05 16.66 -1.78
C LEU A 116 -7.54 16.33 -0.37
N LEU A 117 -7.56 17.28 0.57
CA LEU A 117 -7.14 17.03 1.96
C LEU A 117 -8.03 15.98 2.65
N PRO A 118 -9.37 16.09 2.64
CA PRO A 118 -10.21 15.05 3.25
C PRO A 118 -10.05 13.68 2.57
N TYR A 119 -9.82 13.68 1.26
CA TYR A 119 -9.58 12.44 0.51
C TYR A 119 -8.24 11.79 0.89
N ALA A 120 -7.16 12.58 0.98
CA ALA A 120 -5.85 12.10 1.42
C ALA A 120 -5.93 11.52 2.84
N ASN A 121 -6.55 12.23 3.78
CA ASN A 121 -6.74 11.77 5.16
C ASN A 121 -7.59 10.48 5.23
N ALA A 122 -8.70 10.42 4.51
CA ALA A 122 -9.54 9.23 4.47
C ALA A 122 -8.78 8.00 3.95
N HIS A 123 -7.94 8.18 2.93
CA HIS A 123 -7.16 7.10 2.35
C HIS A 123 -5.99 6.68 3.24
N ASP A 124 -5.22 7.64 3.77
CA ASP A 124 -4.00 7.38 4.52
C ASP A 124 -4.28 6.98 5.98
N ALA A 125 -4.85 7.89 6.77
CA ALA A 125 -5.05 7.67 8.21
C ALA A 125 -6.13 6.61 8.49
N ARG A 126 -7.19 6.56 7.66
CA ARG A 126 -8.35 5.69 7.90
C ARG A 126 -8.39 4.44 7.02
N GLY A 127 -7.52 4.34 6.01
CA GLY A 127 -7.53 3.22 5.07
C GLY A 127 -8.86 3.05 4.33
N GLN A 128 -9.62 4.14 4.13
CA GLN A 128 -10.91 4.13 3.47
C GLN A 128 -10.72 4.18 1.96
N ALA A 129 -11.26 3.18 1.27
CA ALA A 129 -11.36 3.20 -0.18
C ALA A 129 -12.56 4.05 -0.62
N MET A 130 -12.56 4.46 -1.89
CA MET A 130 -13.73 5.10 -2.51
C MET A 130 -14.96 4.19 -2.43
N THR A 131 -16.13 4.80 -2.28
CA THR A 131 -17.44 4.14 -2.24
C THR A 131 -17.95 3.77 -3.63
N SER A 132 -17.46 4.44 -4.68
CA SER A 132 -17.73 4.07 -6.07
C SER A 132 -17.53 2.57 -6.32
N LYS A 133 -18.49 1.94 -7.00
CA LYS A 133 -18.41 0.53 -7.42
C LYS A 133 -17.68 0.34 -8.75
N SER A 134 -17.43 1.43 -9.48
CA SER A 134 -16.81 1.39 -10.79
C SER A 134 -15.29 1.34 -10.67
N ALA A 135 -14.68 0.27 -11.19
CA ALA A 135 -13.23 0.06 -11.09
C ALA A 135 -12.40 1.16 -11.79
N ILE A 136 -12.94 1.81 -12.82
CA ILE A 136 -12.24 2.91 -13.50
C ILE A 136 -12.15 4.16 -12.62
N HIS A 137 -13.13 4.42 -11.75
CA HIS A 137 -13.04 5.56 -10.82
C HIS A 137 -11.88 5.39 -9.83
N HIS A 138 -11.67 4.17 -9.32
CA HIS A 138 -10.52 3.87 -8.45
C HIS A 138 -9.19 3.99 -9.20
N LEU A 139 -9.16 3.59 -10.48
CA LEU A 139 -7.96 3.67 -11.30
C LEU A 139 -7.57 5.13 -11.62
N LEU A 140 -8.57 6.00 -11.84
CA LEU A 140 -8.36 7.42 -12.13
C LEU A 140 -8.19 8.31 -10.90
N ALA A 141 -8.45 7.78 -9.70
CA ALA A 141 -8.18 8.47 -8.46
C ALA A 141 -6.68 8.46 -8.12
N PRO A 142 -6.16 9.42 -7.33
CA PRO A 142 -4.71 9.57 -7.13
C PRO A 142 -4.05 8.32 -6.55
N HIS A 143 -4.75 7.58 -5.69
CA HIS A 143 -4.24 6.35 -5.05
C HIS A 143 -4.08 5.19 -6.05
N GLY A 144 -4.95 5.10 -7.06
CA GLY A 144 -4.85 4.09 -8.10
C GLY A 144 -3.81 4.48 -9.14
N LEU A 145 -3.77 5.78 -9.47
CA LEU A 145 -2.86 6.33 -10.47
C LEU A 145 -1.39 6.23 -10.06
N ILE A 146 -1.08 6.54 -8.80
CA ILE A 146 0.30 6.53 -8.30
C ILE A 146 0.95 5.15 -8.42
N GLU A 147 0.18 4.06 -8.25
CA GLU A 147 0.68 2.70 -8.49
C GLU A 147 1.14 2.52 -9.95
N GLY A 148 0.49 3.18 -10.91
CA GLY A 148 0.89 3.20 -12.32
C GLY A 148 2.09 4.11 -12.58
N VAL A 149 2.13 5.27 -11.93
CA VAL A 149 3.27 6.21 -12.03
C VAL A 149 4.56 5.54 -11.55
N HIS A 150 4.52 4.80 -10.44
CA HIS A 150 5.65 4.01 -9.95
C HIS A 150 6.20 2.98 -10.94
N ARG A 151 5.43 2.60 -11.98
CA ARG A 151 5.88 1.69 -13.03
C ARG A 151 6.57 2.39 -14.18
N LEU A 152 6.20 3.64 -14.43
CA LEU A 152 6.72 4.44 -15.54
C LEU A 152 7.87 5.35 -15.15
N ALA A 153 7.91 5.75 -13.89
CA ALA A 153 8.92 6.64 -13.36
C ALA A 153 10.27 5.95 -13.22
N ASP A 154 11.35 6.65 -13.60
CA ASP A 154 12.72 6.16 -13.45
C ASP A 154 13.24 6.32 -12.01
N SER A 155 12.63 7.24 -11.24
CA SER A 155 13.01 7.54 -9.86
C SER A 155 11.81 7.98 -9.01
N ASP A 156 11.97 7.93 -7.67
CA ASP A 156 10.96 8.47 -6.75
C ASP A 156 10.77 9.99 -6.90
N THR A 157 11.79 10.72 -7.39
CA THR A 157 11.67 12.13 -7.79
C THR A 157 10.68 12.28 -8.94
N ASP A 158 10.80 11.44 -9.98
CA ASP A 158 9.89 11.49 -11.13
C ASP A 158 8.45 11.14 -10.74
N VAL A 159 8.28 10.25 -9.74
CA VAL A 159 6.97 9.96 -9.15
C VAL A 159 6.37 11.21 -8.50
N ILE A 160 7.14 11.88 -7.65
CA ILE A 160 6.71 13.10 -6.98
C ILE A 160 6.38 14.19 -7.98
N ASP A 161 7.24 14.43 -8.96
CA ASP A 161 7.03 15.51 -9.92
C ASP A 161 5.80 15.24 -10.80
N LEU A 162 5.62 14.01 -11.30
CA LEU A 162 4.45 13.67 -12.11
C LEU A 162 3.15 13.68 -11.30
N MET A 163 3.15 13.11 -10.09
CA MET A 163 1.96 13.15 -9.25
C MET A 163 1.67 14.56 -8.72
N SER A 164 2.69 15.42 -8.58
CA SER A 164 2.51 16.85 -8.28
C SER A 164 1.77 17.57 -9.41
N CYS A 165 1.96 17.19 -10.69
CA CYS A 165 1.11 17.71 -11.77
C CYS A 165 -0.37 17.32 -11.57
N MET A 166 -0.65 16.07 -11.18
CA MET A 166 -2.02 15.66 -10.87
C MET A 166 -2.61 16.47 -9.71
N VAL A 167 -1.86 16.58 -8.61
CA VAL A 167 -2.26 17.36 -7.42
C VAL A 167 -2.50 18.83 -7.78
N HIS A 168 -1.63 19.41 -8.62
CA HIS A 168 -1.77 20.78 -9.10
C HIS A 168 -3.08 20.97 -9.89
N GLY A 169 -3.34 20.10 -10.86
CA GLY A 169 -4.60 20.12 -11.62
C GLY A 169 -5.83 20.02 -10.71
N LEU A 170 -5.81 19.13 -9.72
CA LEU A 170 -6.90 19.00 -8.75
C LEU A 170 -7.05 20.26 -7.88
N ALA A 171 -5.95 20.89 -7.48
CA ALA A 171 -5.96 22.12 -6.69
C ALA A 171 -6.56 23.29 -7.48
N VAL A 172 -6.12 23.48 -8.73
CA VAL A 172 -6.67 24.49 -9.65
C VAL A 172 -8.16 24.24 -9.86
N ALA A 173 -8.58 23.00 -10.14
CA ALA A 173 -9.98 22.67 -10.31
C ALA A 173 -10.82 22.84 -9.03
N GLY A 174 -10.25 22.57 -7.85
CA GLY A 174 -10.93 22.68 -6.56
C GLY A 174 -11.26 24.12 -6.16
N GLY A 175 -10.39 25.06 -6.55
CA GLY A 175 -10.55 26.51 -6.32
C GLY A 175 -11.48 27.22 -7.31
N ASN A 176 -12.01 26.51 -8.30
CA ASN A 176 -12.87 27.06 -9.34
C ASN A 176 -14.21 26.31 -9.40
N ASP A 177 -15.18 26.91 -10.07
CA ASP A 177 -16.40 26.21 -10.44
C ASP A 177 -16.09 25.06 -11.42
N PRO A 178 -16.84 23.94 -11.35
CA PRO A 178 -16.71 22.87 -12.34
C PRO A 178 -17.00 23.41 -13.73
N ASP A 179 -16.23 22.96 -14.73
CA ASP A 179 -16.65 23.12 -16.11
C ASP A 179 -17.96 22.34 -16.34
N PRO A 180 -18.79 22.74 -17.31
CA PRO A 180 -19.91 21.94 -17.75
C PRO A 180 -19.46 20.51 -18.10
N ILE A 181 -20.20 19.51 -17.63
CA ILE A 181 -19.80 18.10 -17.76
C ILE A 181 -19.56 17.66 -19.20
N ASN A 182 -20.28 18.24 -20.16
CA ASN A 182 -20.09 18.01 -21.59
C ASN A 182 -18.73 18.52 -22.09
N GLU A 183 -18.22 19.62 -21.52
CA GLU A 183 -16.89 20.15 -21.85
C GLU A 183 -15.79 19.27 -21.26
N THR A 184 -15.92 18.86 -19.99
CA THR A 184 -15.02 17.88 -19.36
C THR A 184 -14.98 16.57 -20.15
N ALA A 185 -16.15 16.05 -20.54
CA ALA A 185 -16.27 14.83 -21.33
C ALA A 185 -15.56 14.94 -22.69
N ALA A 186 -15.82 16.04 -23.42
CA ALA A 186 -15.20 16.28 -24.71
C ALA A 186 -13.67 16.48 -24.61
N ARG A 187 -13.20 17.19 -23.58
CA ARG A 187 -11.77 17.39 -23.31
C ARG A 187 -11.08 16.07 -23.00
N PHE A 188 -11.66 15.27 -22.12
CA PHE A 188 -11.12 13.96 -21.77
C PHE A 188 -11.04 13.04 -23.00
N ASP A 189 -12.09 12.98 -23.82
CA ASP A 189 -12.12 12.17 -25.03
C ASP A 189 -11.06 12.60 -26.06
N ARG A 190 -10.92 13.92 -26.34
CA ARG A 190 -9.87 14.43 -27.23
C ARG A 190 -8.47 14.18 -26.69
N THR A 191 -8.26 14.40 -25.39
CA THR A 191 -6.96 14.19 -24.73
C THR A 191 -6.58 12.71 -24.79
N LEU A 192 -7.53 11.80 -24.49
CA LEU A 192 -7.32 10.38 -24.62
C LEU A 192 -7.02 9.99 -26.07
N ALA A 193 -7.75 10.54 -27.05
CA ALA A 193 -7.48 10.30 -28.47
C ALA A 193 -6.04 10.68 -28.86
N TRP A 194 -5.58 11.86 -28.43
CA TRP A 194 -4.23 12.33 -28.68
C TRP A 194 -3.17 11.46 -28.00
N VAL A 195 -3.37 11.08 -26.74
CA VAL A 195 -2.46 10.19 -26.01
C VAL A 195 -2.40 8.82 -26.64
N LEU A 196 -3.55 8.30 -27.07
CA LEU A 196 -3.62 7.06 -27.82
C LEU A 196 -2.76 7.23 -29.09
N GLU A 197 -3.09 8.15 -30.00
CA GLU A 197 -2.38 8.33 -31.27
C GLU A 197 -0.86 8.52 -31.15
N ASN A 198 -0.39 9.24 -30.13
CA ASN A 198 1.01 9.63 -29.98
C ASN A 198 1.78 8.82 -28.92
N GLY A 199 1.08 8.01 -28.14
CA GLY A 199 1.65 7.25 -27.04
C GLY A 199 2.35 5.98 -27.51
N GLN A 200 3.40 5.59 -26.77
CA GLN A 200 4.08 4.32 -26.96
C GLN A 200 3.58 3.34 -25.90
N PHE A 201 2.76 2.38 -26.33
CA PHE A 201 2.22 1.34 -25.45
C PHE A 201 2.87 0.01 -25.77
N GLU A 202 3.31 -0.72 -24.75
CA GLU A 202 3.78 -2.08 -24.93
C GLU A 202 2.70 -2.95 -25.59
N ALA A 203 3.14 -3.94 -26.37
CA ALA A 203 2.23 -4.91 -26.96
C ALA A 203 1.49 -5.65 -25.84
N ALA A 204 0.15 -5.52 -25.81
CA ALA A 204 -0.64 -6.24 -24.83
C ALA A 204 -0.56 -7.74 -25.12
N THR A 205 -0.22 -8.52 -24.10
CA THR A 205 -0.26 -9.99 -24.14
C THR A 205 -1.68 -10.54 -24.20
N ILE A 206 -2.71 -9.68 -24.03
CA ILE A 206 -4.09 -10.12 -23.91
C ILE A 206 -5.04 -9.28 -24.77
N GLU A 207 -5.41 -9.87 -25.91
CA GLU A 207 -6.48 -9.40 -26.76
C GLU A 207 -7.83 -10.03 -26.37
N ARG A 208 -8.91 -9.29 -26.63
CA ARG A 208 -10.27 -9.79 -26.54
C ARG A 208 -10.65 -10.57 -27.79
N LYS A 209 -11.56 -11.53 -27.60
CA LYS A 209 -12.18 -12.25 -28.72
C LYS A 209 -13.15 -11.38 -29.54
N SER A 210 -13.76 -10.37 -28.92
CA SER A 210 -14.66 -9.43 -29.61
C SER A 210 -14.70 -8.08 -28.89
N PRO A 211 -14.76 -6.96 -29.62
CA PRO A 211 -14.96 -5.63 -29.03
C PRO A 211 -16.38 -5.51 -28.43
N ASN A 212 -16.53 -4.69 -27.38
CA ASN A 212 -17.85 -4.36 -26.85
C ASN A 212 -18.64 -3.53 -27.87
N GLU A 213 -19.97 -3.51 -27.74
CA GLU A 213 -20.77 -2.42 -28.30
C GLU A 213 -20.57 -1.18 -27.44
N TRP A 214 -20.31 -0.03 -28.08
CA TRP A 214 -20.00 1.23 -27.40
C TRP A 214 -21.22 2.15 -27.48
N PRO A 215 -21.62 2.80 -26.38
CA PRO A 215 -22.81 3.65 -26.35
C PRO A 215 -22.66 4.88 -27.25
N GLU A 216 -21.45 5.42 -27.38
CA GLU A 216 -21.10 6.52 -28.29
C GLU A 216 -19.65 6.37 -28.75
N ARG A 217 -19.33 6.83 -29.97
CA ARG A 217 -17.99 6.76 -30.57
C ARG A 217 -17.38 8.16 -30.68
N GLY A 218 -16.67 8.56 -29.63
CA GLY A 218 -15.86 9.79 -29.60
C GLY A 218 -14.56 9.68 -30.41
N ALA A 219 -13.75 10.73 -30.36
CA ALA A 219 -12.43 10.79 -30.98
C ALA A 219 -11.51 9.66 -30.49
N SER A 220 -11.51 9.37 -29.18
CA SER A 220 -10.64 8.33 -28.61
C SER A 220 -10.96 6.95 -29.17
N HIS A 221 -12.26 6.66 -29.36
CA HIS A 221 -12.71 5.40 -29.93
C HIS A 221 -12.34 5.27 -31.42
N ASN A 222 -12.44 6.35 -32.18
CA ASN A 222 -12.06 6.37 -33.59
C ASN A 222 -10.55 6.10 -33.75
N VAL A 223 -9.71 6.79 -32.98
CA VAL A 223 -8.26 6.55 -32.96
C VAL A 223 -7.97 5.11 -32.53
N ALA A 224 -8.58 4.62 -31.44
CA ALA A 224 -8.39 3.25 -30.99
C ALA A 224 -8.79 2.21 -32.04
N THR A 225 -9.80 2.50 -32.86
CA THR A 225 -10.21 1.60 -33.95
C THR A 225 -9.16 1.56 -35.05
N VAL A 226 -8.67 2.72 -35.49
CA VAL A 226 -7.63 2.83 -36.53
C VAL A 226 -6.34 2.15 -36.08
N MET A 227 -5.97 2.31 -34.81
CA MET A 227 -4.74 1.77 -34.23
C MET A 227 -4.87 0.31 -33.77
N GLY A 228 -6.05 -0.32 -33.91
CA GLY A 228 -6.28 -1.71 -33.51
C GLY A 228 -6.31 -1.93 -31.98
N TRP A 229 -6.59 -0.88 -31.22
CA TRP A 229 -6.59 -0.89 -29.76
C TRP A 229 -7.93 -1.26 -29.12
N THR A 230 -9.02 -1.27 -29.88
CA THR A 230 -10.35 -1.62 -29.38
C THR A 230 -10.47 -3.06 -28.87
N THR A 231 -9.52 -3.93 -29.22
CA THR A 231 -9.45 -5.32 -28.72
C THR A 231 -8.58 -5.46 -27.47
N ARG A 232 -7.81 -4.44 -27.08
CA ARG A 232 -6.94 -4.52 -25.91
C ARG A 232 -7.72 -4.36 -24.61
N ARG A 233 -7.47 -5.24 -23.63
CA ARG A 233 -8.19 -5.23 -22.35
C ARG A 233 -7.79 -4.08 -21.44
N ASP A 234 -6.54 -3.65 -21.50
CA ASP A 234 -5.97 -2.58 -20.69
C ASP A 234 -6.51 -1.18 -21.04
N MET A 235 -6.93 -0.98 -22.29
CA MET A 235 -7.53 0.29 -22.75
C MET A 235 -9.05 0.34 -22.59
N GLU A 236 -9.70 -0.80 -22.40
CA GLU A 236 -11.17 -0.91 -22.42
C GLU A 236 -11.85 0.01 -21.42
N LYS A 237 -11.38 0.03 -20.16
CA LYS A 237 -12.02 0.81 -19.10
C LYS A 237 -11.99 2.31 -19.40
N MET A 238 -10.88 2.79 -19.95
CA MET A 238 -10.69 4.20 -20.35
C MET A 238 -11.59 4.58 -21.51
N LEU A 239 -11.59 3.76 -22.58
CA LEU A 239 -12.46 3.97 -23.73
C LEU A 239 -13.94 3.91 -23.34
N THR A 240 -14.29 3.03 -22.39
CA THR A 240 -15.68 2.86 -21.94
C THR A 240 -16.12 4.08 -21.15
N LEU A 241 -15.26 4.59 -20.26
CA LEU A 241 -15.54 5.81 -19.52
C LEU A 241 -15.68 7.00 -20.47
N ALA A 242 -14.78 7.18 -21.44
CA ALA A 242 -14.86 8.27 -22.42
C ALA A 242 -16.20 8.23 -23.18
N ALA A 243 -16.58 7.06 -23.69
CA ALA A 243 -17.88 6.86 -24.36
C ALA A 243 -19.08 7.13 -23.43
N GLN A 244 -19.01 6.69 -22.17
CA GLN A 244 -20.08 6.90 -21.19
C GLN A 244 -20.20 8.36 -20.76
N LEU A 245 -19.09 9.09 -20.64
CA LEU A 245 -19.08 10.52 -20.32
C LEU A 245 -19.73 11.34 -21.43
N LEU A 246 -19.45 11.01 -22.70
CA LEU A 246 -20.10 11.65 -23.84
C LEU A 246 -21.61 11.38 -23.86
N ALA A 247 -22.01 10.12 -23.69
CA ALA A 247 -23.41 9.71 -23.81
C ALA A 247 -24.28 10.09 -22.61
N ASN A 248 -23.75 9.92 -21.39
CA ASN A 248 -24.52 9.98 -20.14
C ASN A 248 -24.07 11.11 -19.20
N GLY A 249 -23.03 11.86 -19.56
CA GLY A 249 -22.50 12.97 -18.77
C GLY A 249 -22.16 12.54 -17.35
N GLU A 250 -22.79 13.23 -16.38
CA GLU A 250 -22.51 13.09 -14.96
C GLU A 250 -22.80 11.70 -14.40
N GLN A 251 -23.71 10.94 -15.01
CA GLN A 251 -24.08 9.59 -14.57
C GLN A 251 -22.93 8.58 -14.74
N ALA A 252 -21.92 8.92 -15.54
CA ALA A 252 -20.72 8.11 -15.70
C ALA A 252 -19.68 8.33 -14.58
N LEU A 253 -19.92 9.25 -13.64
CA LEU A 253 -19.00 9.62 -12.57
C LEU A 253 -19.48 9.11 -11.19
N PRO A 254 -18.63 9.14 -10.13
CA PRO A 254 -19.07 8.86 -8.77
C PRO A 254 -20.25 9.75 -8.33
N ASP A 255 -21.18 9.15 -7.58
CA ASP A 255 -22.30 9.88 -6.95
C ASP A 255 -21.82 10.83 -5.85
N VAL A 256 -20.74 10.46 -5.15
CA VAL A 256 -20.14 11.28 -4.09
C VAL A 256 -19.30 12.38 -4.72
N GLU A 257 -19.61 13.64 -4.43
CA GLU A 257 -18.95 14.80 -5.02
C GLU A 257 -17.43 14.79 -4.78
N THR A 258 -16.97 14.54 -3.55
CA THR A 258 -15.54 14.49 -3.24
C THR A 258 -14.81 13.45 -4.09
N GLU A 259 -15.39 12.27 -4.28
CA GLU A 259 -14.83 11.20 -5.13
C GLU A 259 -14.80 11.59 -6.60
N ARG A 260 -15.80 12.32 -7.07
CA ARG A 260 -15.85 12.84 -8.42
C ARG A 260 -14.76 13.89 -8.67
N ARG A 261 -14.56 14.78 -7.70
CA ARG A 261 -13.64 15.93 -7.79
C ARG A 261 -12.17 15.58 -7.68
N ILE A 262 -11.83 14.34 -7.31
CA ILE A 262 -10.44 13.87 -7.19
C ILE A 262 -9.98 13.04 -8.40
N LEU A 263 -10.82 12.85 -9.42
CA LEU A 263 -10.48 12.03 -10.57
C LEU A 263 -9.51 12.74 -11.52
N LEU A 264 -8.74 11.95 -12.28
CA LEU A 264 -7.87 12.43 -13.35
C LEU A 264 -8.60 13.33 -14.36
N THR A 265 -9.89 13.08 -14.66
CA THR A 265 -10.70 13.94 -15.53
C THR A 265 -10.74 15.38 -15.01
N THR A 266 -10.98 15.56 -13.71
CA THR A 266 -10.98 16.87 -13.05
C THR A 266 -9.57 17.47 -12.97
N ALA A 267 -8.54 16.63 -12.77
CA ALA A 267 -7.16 17.11 -12.78
C ALA A 267 -6.77 17.69 -14.15
N LEU A 268 -7.14 17.00 -15.24
CA LEU A 268 -6.93 17.47 -16.61
C LEU A 268 -7.68 18.79 -16.87
N ASP A 269 -8.89 18.95 -16.36
CA ASP A 269 -9.61 20.23 -16.46
C ASP A 269 -8.85 21.37 -15.77
N GLY A 270 -8.30 21.13 -14.58
CA GLY A 270 -7.48 22.13 -13.89
C GLY A 270 -6.20 22.46 -14.65
N LEU A 271 -5.48 21.45 -15.16
CA LEU A 271 -4.27 21.64 -15.94
C LEU A 271 -4.53 22.40 -17.26
N ALA A 272 -5.65 22.10 -17.93
CA ALA A 272 -6.05 22.79 -19.15
C ALA A 272 -6.38 24.26 -18.90
N ARG A 273 -6.95 24.60 -17.73
CA ARG A 273 -7.19 26.00 -17.35
C ARG A 273 -5.91 26.75 -17.03
N GLU A 274 -4.97 26.09 -16.35
CA GLU A 274 -3.70 26.71 -15.97
C GLU A 274 -2.80 26.96 -17.17
N TYR A 275 -2.61 25.95 -18.03
CA TYR A 275 -1.61 25.99 -19.10
C TYR A 275 -2.21 26.16 -20.51
N GLY A 276 -3.48 25.81 -20.70
CA GLY A 276 -4.11 25.66 -22.01
C GLY A 276 -4.02 24.24 -22.56
N GLU A 277 -5.10 23.72 -23.16
CA GLU A 277 -5.18 22.34 -23.69
C GLU A 277 -4.16 22.04 -24.81
N ASP A 278 -3.69 23.07 -25.51
CA ASP A 278 -2.69 22.95 -26.58
C ASP A 278 -1.25 23.16 -26.12
N SER A 279 -1.03 23.48 -24.85
CA SER A 279 0.31 23.72 -24.30
C SER A 279 1.13 22.43 -24.24
N GLU A 280 2.46 22.58 -24.29
CA GLU A 280 3.38 21.45 -24.14
C GLU A 280 3.31 20.87 -22.72
N GLU A 281 3.16 21.72 -21.71
CA GLU A 281 3.01 21.35 -20.30
C GLU A 281 1.77 20.48 -20.07
N TYR A 282 0.61 20.90 -20.60
CA TYR A 282 -0.62 20.12 -20.52
C TYR A 282 -0.46 18.76 -21.22
N ARG A 283 0.04 18.76 -22.46
CA ARG A 283 0.17 17.54 -23.26
C ARG A 283 1.15 16.55 -22.64
N ASN A 284 2.27 17.02 -22.09
CA ASN A 284 3.24 16.18 -21.41
C ASN A 284 2.64 15.56 -20.14
N ALA A 285 1.99 16.37 -19.29
CA ALA A 285 1.31 15.88 -18.10
C ALA A 285 0.22 14.85 -18.46
N ALA A 286 -0.64 15.16 -19.44
CA ALA A 286 -1.69 14.27 -19.90
C ALA A 286 -1.16 12.94 -20.46
N MET A 287 -0.12 13.00 -21.31
CA MET A 287 0.55 11.80 -21.85
C MET A 287 1.01 10.88 -20.72
N ARG A 288 1.77 11.42 -19.76
CA ARG A 288 2.35 10.62 -18.68
C ARG A 288 1.29 10.08 -17.72
N LEU A 289 0.31 10.89 -17.33
CA LEU A 289 -0.77 10.46 -16.42
C LEU A 289 -1.68 9.41 -17.06
N ILE A 290 -2.14 9.61 -18.30
CA ILE A 290 -2.98 8.62 -18.99
C ILE A 290 -2.19 7.33 -19.30
N THR A 291 -0.91 7.44 -19.66
CA THR A 291 -0.07 6.25 -19.84
C THR A 291 0.07 5.47 -18.53
N ALA A 292 0.19 6.14 -17.38
CA ALA A 292 0.25 5.49 -16.07
C ALA A 292 -1.03 4.69 -15.77
N VAL A 293 -2.20 5.22 -16.12
CA VAL A 293 -3.49 4.51 -16.02
C VAL A 293 -3.47 3.22 -16.85
N ILE A 294 -3.07 3.33 -18.12
CA ILE A 294 -3.07 2.20 -19.06
C ILE A 294 -2.05 1.14 -18.62
N GLN A 295 -0.84 1.54 -18.24
CA GLN A 295 0.19 0.62 -17.75
C GLN A 295 -0.27 -0.11 -16.49
N ARG A 296 -0.92 0.61 -15.56
CA ARG A 296 -1.43 0.00 -14.34
C ARG A 296 -2.51 -1.05 -14.60
N GLU A 297 -3.34 -0.84 -15.61
CA GLU A 297 -4.35 -1.81 -16.03
C GLU A 297 -3.72 -3.00 -16.77
N ALA A 298 -2.71 -2.78 -17.62
CA ALA A 298 -1.94 -3.85 -18.24
C ALA A 298 -1.29 -4.76 -17.18
N ASP A 299 -0.66 -4.16 -16.17
CA ASP A 299 -0.09 -4.86 -15.02
C ASP A 299 -1.13 -5.69 -14.24
N TRP A 300 -2.35 -5.19 -14.11
CA TRP A 300 -3.44 -5.94 -13.47
C TRP A 300 -3.77 -7.23 -14.22
N PHE A 301 -3.84 -7.15 -15.55
CA PHE A 301 -4.09 -8.31 -16.39
C PHE A 301 -2.92 -9.29 -16.41
N ASN A 302 -1.69 -8.79 -16.48
CA ASN A 302 -0.48 -9.62 -16.32
C ASN A 302 -0.48 -10.35 -14.97
N ALA A 303 -0.91 -9.70 -13.88
CA ALA A 303 -1.03 -10.33 -12.57
C ALA A 303 -2.10 -11.43 -12.53
N ILE A 304 -3.23 -11.26 -13.22
CA ILE A 304 -4.26 -12.29 -13.35
C ILE A 304 -3.67 -13.54 -14.02
N ASP A 305 -3.02 -13.37 -15.17
CA ASP A 305 -2.44 -14.48 -15.92
C ASP A 305 -1.34 -15.19 -15.13
N GLU A 306 -0.50 -14.43 -14.44
CA GLU A 306 0.55 -14.99 -13.58
C GLU A 306 -0.03 -15.81 -12.42
N VAL A 307 -1.11 -15.34 -11.78
CA VAL A 307 -1.84 -16.09 -10.75
C VAL A 307 -2.46 -17.37 -11.31
N GLU A 308 -2.99 -17.33 -12.53
CA GLU A 308 -3.58 -18.50 -13.18
C GLU A 308 -2.53 -19.58 -13.46
N ARG A 309 -1.36 -19.15 -13.92
CA ARG A 309 -0.24 -20.03 -14.27
C ARG A 309 0.54 -20.57 -13.08
N SER A 310 0.78 -19.76 -12.05
CA SER A 310 1.83 -20.03 -11.06
C SER A 310 1.37 -20.12 -9.60
N ALA A 311 0.22 -19.54 -9.24
CA ALA A 311 -0.21 -19.52 -7.85
C ALA A 311 -0.55 -20.93 -7.33
N LYS A 312 0.06 -21.34 -6.21
CA LYS A 312 -0.23 -22.61 -5.55
C LYS A 312 -1.23 -22.39 -4.42
N VAL A 313 -2.34 -23.14 -4.41
CA VAL A 313 -3.39 -23.02 -3.40
C VAL A 313 -3.24 -24.11 -2.33
N HIS A 314 -3.14 -23.70 -1.08
CA HIS A 314 -3.05 -24.53 0.11
C HIS A 314 -4.37 -24.49 0.89
N ARG A 315 -4.86 -25.63 1.38
CA ARG A 315 -6.14 -25.73 2.11
C ARG A 315 -6.00 -26.43 3.46
N GLY A 316 -6.76 -25.99 4.46
CA GLY A 316 -6.88 -26.60 5.79
C GLY A 316 -7.88 -25.87 6.69
N ARG A 317 -8.60 -26.61 7.54
CA ARG A 317 -9.62 -26.09 8.49
C ARG A 317 -10.66 -25.14 7.87
N GLY A 318 -11.13 -25.43 6.66
CA GLY A 318 -12.10 -24.59 5.94
C GLY A 318 -11.53 -23.26 5.44
N LEU A 319 -10.21 -23.08 5.49
CA LEU A 319 -9.49 -21.93 4.94
C LEU A 319 -8.61 -22.36 3.77
N SER A 320 -8.34 -21.41 2.89
CA SER A 320 -7.42 -21.52 1.77
C SER A 320 -6.48 -20.32 1.71
N MET A 321 -5.25 -20.60 1.29
CA MET A 321 -4.21 -19.61 1.08
C MET A 321 -3.55 -19.83 -0.29
N ALA A 322 -3.29 -18.77 -1.05
CA ALA A 322 -2.42 -18.85 -2.22
C ALA A 322 -0.98 -18.50 -1.82
N SER A 323 0.01 -19.23 -2.35
CA SER A 323 1.41 -18.80 -2.37
C SER A 323 1.83 -18.47 -3.79
N ILE A 324 2.44 -17.31 -4.01
CA ILE A 324 2.90 -16.85 -5.33
C ILE A 324 4.23 -16.11 -5.21
N ALA A 325 5.13 -16.36 -6.17
CA ALA A 325 6.36 -15.60 -6.36
C ALA A 325 6.21 -14.77 -7.62
N SER A 326 6.31 -13.44 -7.53
CA SER A 326 6.08 -12.53 -8.65
C SER A 326 6.76 -11.18 -8.43
N LYS A 327 7.22 -10.53 -9.49
CA LYS A 327 7.68 -9.11 -9.45
C LYS A 327 6.51 -8.12 -9.40
N ASN A 328 5.30 -8.59 -9.71
CA ASN A 328 4.11 -7.78 -9.77
C ASN A 328 3.30 -7.93 -8.46
N GLY A 329 3.34 -6.90 -7.61
CA GLY A 329 2.62 -6.88 -6.33
C GLY A 329 1.09 -7.02 -6.47
N LEU A 330 0.53 -6.70 -7.65
CA LEU A 330 -0.91 -6.88 -7.91
C LEU A 330 -1.35 -8.34 -7.90
N THR A 331 -0.42 -9.29 -8.01
CA THR A 331 -0.70 -10.70 -7.83
C THR A 331 -1.32 -11.01 -6.48
N ILE A 332 -1.10 -10.19 -5.44
CA ILE A 332 -1.80 -10.31 -4.15
C ILE A 332 -3.30 -10.10 -4.32
N LYS A 333 -3.70 -8.97 -4.95
CA LYS A 333 -5.10 -8.62 -5.21
C LYS A 333 -5.71 -9.63 -6.22
N ALA A 334 -4.98 -9.96 -7.29
CA ALA A 334 -5.42 -10.90 -8.31
C ALA A 334 -5.59 -12.34 -7.78
N ALA A 335 -4.74 -12.80 -6.86
CA ALA A 335 -4.88 -14.12 -6.23
C ALA A 335 -6.18 -14.24 -5.44
N ARG A 336 -6.55 -13.21 -4.68
CA ARG A 336 -7.85 -13.18 -3.98
C ARG A 336 -9.00 -13.20 -4.98
N TYR A 337 -8.92 -12.36 -6.03
CA TYR A 337 -9.96 -12.24 -7.05
C TYR A 337 -10.18 -13.55 -7.83
N ARG A 338 -9.11 -14.16 -8.36
CA ARG A 338 -9.20 -15.35 -9.23
C ARG A 338 -9.31 -16.67 -8.47
N ARG A 339 -8.73 -16.77 -7.28
CA ARG A 339 -8.69 -18.04 -6.52
C ARG A 339 -9.62 -18.08 -5.31
N GLY A 340 -10.25 -16.96 -4.94
CA GLY A 340 -11.17 -16.89 -3.79
C GLY A 340 -10.51 -17.22 -2.45
N VAL A 341 -9.19 -17.03 -2.34
CA VAL A 341 -8.41 -17.40 -1.15
C VAL A 341 -8.54 -16.37 -0.02
N GLN A 342 -8.48 -16.84 1.22
CA GLN A 342 -8.61 -16.00 2.41
C GLN A 342 -7.28 -15.37 2.83
N ALA A 343 -6.15 -15.99 2.43
CA ALA A 343 -4.82 -15.46 2.66
C ALA A 343 -3.96 -15.57 1.40
N VAL A 344 -2.99 -14.66 1.28
CA VAL A 344 -1.99 -14.69 0.21
C VAL A 344 -0.62 -14.53 0.83
N LEU A 345 0.26 -15.49 0.53
CA LEU A 345 1.69 -15.41 0.81
C LEU A 345 2.39 -15.06 -0.51
N TYR A 346 2.96 -13.88 -0.57
CA TYR A 346 3.62 -13.29 -1.73
C TYR A 346 5.12 -13.20 -1.49
N PHE A 347 5.90 -13.48 -2.53
CA PHE A 347 7.35 -13.32 -2.55
C PHE A 347 7.76 -12.54 -3.79
N ASN A 348 8.54 -11.47 -3.59
CA ASN A 348 9.17 -10.77 -4.71
C ASN A 348 10.55 -11.40 -4.97
N PRO A 349 10.80 -12.03 -6.13
CA PRO A 349 12.07 -12.70 -6.40
C PRO A 349 13.24 -11.74 -6.61
N GLU A 350 12.98 -10.46 -6.87
CA GLU A 350 13.99 -9.43 -7.11
C GLU A 350 14.47 -8.83 -5.79
N THR A 351 13.54 -8.26 -5.01
CA THR A 351 13.86 -7.65 -3.70
C THR A 351 13.97 -8.67 -2.57
N LYS A 352 13.59 -9.93 -2.82
CA LYS A 352 13.45 -11.00 -1.81
C LYS A 352 12.46 -10.68 -0.69
N ALA A 353 11.64 -9.64 -0.85
CA ALA A 353 10.62 -9.28 0.12
C ALA A 353 9.52 -10.35 0.20
N VAL A 354 8.99 -10.55 1.40
CA VAL A 354 7.91 -11.52 1.67
C VAL A 354 6.74 -10.79 2.33
N THR A 355 5.54 -11.07 1.86
CA THR A 355 4.30 -10.51 2.40
C THR A 355 3.27 -11.60 2.63
N LEU A 356 2.77 -11.72 3.85
CA LEU A 356 1.61 -12.53 4.18
C LEU A 356 0.44 -11.62 4.54
N GLN A 357 -0.59 -11.64 3.71
CA GLN A 357 -1.82 -10.88 3.94
C GLN A 357 -2.99 -11.82 4.21
N ALA A 358 -3.72 -11.59 5.30
CA ALA A 358 -4.91 -12.37 5.69
C ALA A 358 -6.18 -11.51 5.68
N GLY A 359 -7.29 -12.12 5.28
CA GLY A 359 -8.62 -11.52 5.38
C GLY A 359 -9.19 -11.56 6.81
N MET A 360 -10.33 -10.90 6.99
CA MET A 360 -11.05 -10.83 8.25
C MET A 360 -12.38 -11.60 8.16
N ARG A 361 -12.85 -12.11 9.29
CA ARG A 361 -14.24 -12.56 9.47
C ARG A 361 -15.15 -11.34 9.63
N LYS A 362 -16.46 -11.57 9.50
CA LYS A 362 -17.50 -10.54 9.68
C LYS A 362 -17.50 -9.92 11.08
N ASP A 363 -17.05 -10.67 12.08
CA ASP A 363 -16.94 -10.22 13.47
C ASP A 363 -15.66 -9.39 13.75
N GLY A 364 -14.86 -9.10 12.72
CA GLY A 364 -13.61 -8.36 12.89
C GLY A 364 -12.46 -9.19 13.47
N SER A 365 -12.59 -10.52 13.55
CA SER A 365 -11.46 -11.41 13.89
C SER A 365 -10.67 -11.81 12.65
N PRO A 366 -9.34 -12.00 12.73
CA PRO A 366 -8.52 -12.41 11.59
C PRO A 366 -8.78 -13.88 11.21
N LEU A 367 -8.91 -14.15 9.91
CA LEU A 367 -9.15 -15.52 9.41
C LEU A 367 -7.98 -16.45 9.77
N LEU A 368 -6.75 -15.97 9.58
CA LEU A 368 -5.50 -16.63 9.94
C LEU A 368 -4.92 -15.97 11.20
N ASN A 369 -4.40 -16.76 12.15
CA ASN A 369 -3.79 -16.19 13.35
C ASN A 369 -2.35 -15.76 13.04
N LEU A 370 -2.18 -14.54 12.50
CA LEU A 370 -0.87 -14.04 12.11
C LEU A 370 0.09 -13.92 13.29
N GLU A 371 -0.37 -13.67 14.51
CA GLU A 371 0.51 -13.63 15.67
C GLU A 371 1.23 -14.97 15.90
N ARG A 372 0.51 -16.09 15.73
CA ARG A 372 1.09 -17.43 15.83
C ARG A 372 2.05 -17.72 14.67
N VAL A 373 1.70 -17.30 13.45
CA VAL A 373 2.58 -17.43 12.28
C VAL A 373 3.86 -16.59 12.46
N THR A 374 3.73 -15.37 12.96
CA THR A 374 4.84 -14.46 13.28
C THR A 374 5.78 -15.08 14.31
N LYS A 375 5.26 -15.67 15.39
CA LYS A 375 6.07 -16.39 16.39
C LYS A 375 6.91 -17.49 15.73
N ARG A 376 6.31 -18.26 14.81
CA ARG A 376 7.01 -19.34 14.08
C ARG A 376 8.10 -18.80 13.18
N LEU A 377 7.78 -17.85 12.30
CA LEU A 377 8.74 -17.30 11.33
C LEU A 377 9.91 -16.61 12.03
N ARG A 378 9.66 -15.79 13.04
CA ARG A 378 10.72 -15.12 13.80
C ARG A 378 11.59 -16.09 14.61
N THR A 379 11.01 -17.14 15.17
CA THR A 379 11.77 -18.19 15.86
C THR A 379 12.63 -18.98 14.88
N ALA A 380 12.07 -19.34 13.71
CA ALA A 380 12.81 -20.03 12.67
C ALA A 380 13.97 -19.18 12.13
N GLU A 381 13.75 -17.88 11.94
CA GLU A 381 14.78 -16.92 11.55
C GLU A 381 15.93 -16.91 12.58
N LEU A 382 15.59 -16.82 13.86
CA LEU A 382 16.59 -16.83 14.94
C LEU A 382 17.39 -18.13 14.98
N ILE A 383 16.72 -19.29 14.89
CA ILE A 383 17.38 -20.61 14.90
C ILE A 383 18.30 -20.76 13.70
N ARG A 384 17.89 -20.27 12.52
CA ARG A 384 18.73 -20.33 11.32
C ARG A 384 19.97 -19.45 11.46
N ARG A 385 19.86 -18.32 12.14
CA ARG A 385 20.96 -17.36 12.35
C ARG A 385 21.86 -17.70 13.55
N ASN A 386 21.36 -18.37 14.59
CA ASN A 386 22.05 -18.50 15.90
C ASN A 386 22.05 -19.93 16.48
N GLU A 387 21.83 -20.95 15.64
CA GLU A 387 21.65 -22.36 16.04
C GLU A 387 20.48 -22.57 17.05
N ASN A 388 20.16 -23.83 17.34
CA ASN A 388 19.06 -24.18 18.26
C ASN A 388 19.55 -24.13 19.72
N GLY A 389 18.66 -23.80 20.66
CA GLY A 389 18.96 -23.73 22.10
C GLY A 389 19.06 -22.30 22.66
N ILE A 390 18.85 -21.29 21.81
CA ILE A 390 18.76 -19.89 22.23
C ILE A 390 17.52 -19.66 23.10
N LYS A 391 17.64 -18.75 24.07
CA LYS A 391 16.49 -18.30 24.85
C LYS A 391 15.69 -17.28 24.04
N LEU A 392 14.42 -17.58 23.77
CA LEU A 392 13.54 -16.63 23.07
C LEU A 392 13.18 -15.43 23.95
N PRO A 393 13.12 -14.22 23.38
CA PRO A 393 12.46 -13.09 24.01
C PRO A 393 10.99 -13.43 24.29
N LYS A 394 10.47 -12.95 25.43
CA LYS A 394 9.07 -13.20 25.85
C LYS A 394 8.04 -12.74 24.80
N ASP A 395 8.40 -11.72 24.01
CA ASP A 395 7.49 -11.01 23.11
C ASP A 395 7.79 -11.26 21.62
N VAL A 396 8.32 -12.42 21.24
CA VAL A 396 8.65 -12.74 19.83
C VAL A 396 7.45 -12.58 18.87
N GLY A 397 6.21 -12.65 19.37
CA GLY A 397 4.99 -12.42 18.59
C GLY A 397 4.46 -10.99 18.60
N ARG A 398 5.17 -10.02 19.20
CA ARG A 398 4.67 -8.64 19.33
C ARG A 398 4.43 -7.98 17.98
N ILE A 399 3.48 -7.05 17.97
CA ILE A 399 3.31 -6.07 16.90
C ILE A 399 4.61 -5.28 16.72
N GLY A 400 4.90 -4.86 15.49
CA GLY A 400 6.11 -4.12 15.15
C GLY A 400 7.19 -5.00 14.54
N MET A 401 8.41 -4.47 14.43
CA MET A 401 9.56 -5.14 13.81
C MET A 401 10.29 -6.05 14.80
N PHE A 402 10.68 -7.24 14.35
CA PHE A 402 11.63 -8.11 15.05
C PHE A 402 12.28 -9.08 14.06
N GLN A 403 13.62 -9.11 14.03
CA GLN A 403 14.41 -9.96 13.12
C GLN A 403 14.01 -9.75 11.65
N GLY A 404 13.83 -8.49 11.22
CA GLY A 404 13.39 -8.13 9.86
C GLY A 404 11.91 -8.42 9.56
N TRP A 405 11.20 -9.16 10.41
CA TRP A 405 9.77 -9.43 10.24
C TRP A 405 8.93 -8.37 10.97
N PHE A 406 8.10 -7.65 10.22
CA PHE A 406 7.16 -6.66 10.73
C PHE A 406 5.73 -7.20 10.78
N LEU A 407 5.14 -7.26 11.98
CA LEU A 407 3.72 -7.58 12.17
C LEU A 407 2.94 -6.29 12.34
N HIS A 408 2.05 -5.99 11.39
CA HIS A 408 1.23 -4.78 11.42
C HIS A 408 0.23 -4.80 12.59
N PRO A 409 -0.10 -3.65 13.22
CA PRO A 409 -1.06 -3.57 14.35
C PRO A 409 -2.43 -4.20 14.08
N SER A 410 -2.91 -4.13 12.84
CA SER A 410 -4.17 -4.79 12.41
C SER A 410 -4.14 -6.32 12.49
N LYS A 411 -2.96 -6.93 12.64
CA LYS A 411 -2.73 -8.39 12.59
C LYS A 411 -3.22 -9.05 11.30
N ARG A 412 -3.30 -8.28 10.20
CA ARG A 412 -3.69 -8.74 8.86
C ARG A 412 -2.54 -8.82 7.88
N LEU A 413 -1.41 -8.23 8.23
CA LEU A 413 -0.24 -8.08 7.38
C LEU A 413 1.01 -8.45 8.18
N LEU A 414 1.80 -9.36 7.63
CA LEU A 414 3.12 -9.71 8.13
C LEU A 414 4.10 -9.62 6.97
N ASN A 415 5.07 -8.73 7.08
CA ASN A 415 6.04 -8.46 6.02
C ASN A 415 7.47 -8.73 6.48
N ARG A 416 8.33 -9.04 5.53
CA ARG A 416 9.78 -8.92 5.65
C ARG A 416 10.28 -8.17 4.42
N GLY A 417 10.68 -6.92 4.62
CA GLY A 417 10.91 -5.96 3.55
C GLY A 417 9.63 -5.49 2.88
N SER A 418 9.73 -4.40 2.13
CA SER A 418 8.68 -3.85 1.27
C SER A 418 9.30 -2.85 0.29
N PRO A 419 8.59 -2.38 -0.74
CA PRO A 419 9.06 -1.27 -1.56
C PRO A 419 9.45 -0.02 -0.74
N LYS A 420 8.72 0.27 0.35
CA LYS A 420 9.01 1.38 1.28
C LYS A 420 10.13 1.09 2.30
N ALA A 421 10.65 -0.15 2.33
CA ALA A 421 11.70 -0.58 3.27
C ALA A 421 12.65 -1.57 2.57
N PRO A 422 13.39 -1.09 1.54
CA PRO A 422 14.28 -1.92 0.73
C PRO A 422 15.49 -2.44 1.52
N ASP A 423 15.90 -1.75 2.58
CA ASP A 423 17.13 -2.07 3.34
C ASP A 423 16.97 -3.25 4.30
N VAL A 424 15.75 -3.81 4.43
CA VAL A 424 15.51 -4.98 5.27
C VAL A 424 16.18 -6.20 4.65
N GLU A 425 17.16 -6.78 5.37
CA GLU A 425 17.84 -8.00 4.93
C GLU A 425 16.86 -9.13 4.56
N PRO A 426 17.12 -9.84 3.45
CA PRO A 426 16.38 -11.03 3.08
C PRO A 426 16.29 -12.08 4.20
N SER A 427 15.24 -12.89 4.13
CA SER A 427 15.02 -14.00 5.06
C SER A 427 16.15 -15.02 4.95
N ALA A 428 16.67 -15.49 6.10
CA ALA A 428 17.57 -16.64 6.12
C ALA A 428 16.82 -17.96 5.79
N LEU A 429 15.48 -17.95 5.89
CA LEU A 429 14.63 -19.05 5.47
C LEU A 429 14.38 -19.02 3.97
N SER A 430 14.41 -20.20 3.33
CA SER A 430 14.03 -20.32 1.93
C SER A 430 12.53 -20.10 1.72
N TRP A 431 12.12 -19.77 0.49
CA TRP A 431 10.71 -19.61 0.14
C TRP A 431 9.85 -20.84 0.50
N GLN A 432 10.39 -22.04 0.26
CA GLN A 432 9.70 -23.30 0.58
C GLN A 432 9.52 -23.48 2.09
N GLU A 433 10.54 -23.14 2.89
CA GLU A 433 10.48 -23.19 4.35
C GLU A 433 9.44 -22.22 4.92
N ILE A 434 9.36 -21.01 4.36
CA ILE A 434 8.34 -20.03 4.73
C ILE A 434 6.94 -20.59 4.42
N ILE A 435 6.73 -21.15 3.22
CA ILE A 435 5.44 -21.77 2.85
C ILE A 435 5.07 -22.87 3.86
N GLU A 436 6.01 -23.76 4.20
CA GLU A 436 5.77 -24.85 5.14
C GLU A 436 5.36 -24.36 6.53
N LEU A 437 6.08 -23.37 7.08
CA LEU A 437 5.77 -22.78 8.38
C LEU A 437 4.39 -22.12 8.40
N VAL A 438 4.03 -21.36 7.36
CA VAL A 438 2.72 -20.72 7.28
C VAL A 438 1.61 -21.77 7.13
N ARG A 439 1.82 -22.82 6.34
CA ARG A 439 0.85 -23.93 6.14
C ARG A 439 0.51 -24.66 7.43
N THR A 440 1.45 -24.75 8.38
CA THR A 440 1.17 -25.36 9.69
C THR A 440 0.10 -24.61 10.50
N ASP A 441 -0.25 -23.38 10.13
CA ASP A 441 -1.39 -22.65 10.71
C ASP A 441 -2.73 -23.09 10.15
N LEU A 442 -2.76 -23.45 8.87
CA LEU A 442 -3.92 -24.03 8.19
C LEU A 442 -4.16 -25.47 8.64
N ARG A 443 -3.09 -26.17 9.04
CA ARG A 443 -3.08 -27.58 9.45
C ARG A 443 -2.31 -27.78 10.77
N PRO A 444 -2.81 -27.27 11.90
CA PRO A 444 -2.12 -27.40 13.19
C PRO A 444 -2.22 -28.81 13.78
N ASP A 445 -2.95 -29.71 13.14
CA ASP A 445 -2.99 -31.13 13.50
C ASP A 445 -1.79 -31.88 12.89
N ASP A 446 -1.23 -31.38 11.78
CA ASP A 446 -0.02 -31.91 11.15
C ASP A 446 1.22 -31.62 12.02
N LYS A 447 2.22 -32.51 11.93
CA LYS A 447 3.54 -32.31 12.55
C LYS A 447 4.20 -31.05 11.97
N MET A 448 4.96 -30.33 12.81
CA MET A 448 5.88 -29.30 12.30
C MET A 448 6.92 -29.94 11.35
N PRO A 449 7.47 -29.18 10.38
CA PRO A 449 8.56 -29.68 9.54
C PRO A 449 9.76 -30.10 10.39
N ASP A 450 10.36 -31.25 10.06
CA ASP A 450 11.46 -31.82 10.83
C ASP A 450 12.68 -30.89 10.90
N TRP A 451 12.95 -30.12 9.83
CA TRP A 451 14.03 -29.14 9.82
C TRP A 451 13.85 -28.02 10.87
N PHE A 452 12.60 -27.73 11.24
CA PHE A 452 12.26 -26.70 12.23
C PHE A 452 12.08 -27.29 13.63
N CYS A 453 11.47 -28.48 13.72
CA CYS A 453 11.16 -29.16 14.98
C CYS A 453 11.50 -30.65 14.90
N PRO A 454 12.78 -31.02 14.92
CA PRO A 454 13.18 -32.42 14.83
C PRO A 454 12.93 -33.14 16.16
N ASP A 455 12.57 -34.42 16.08
CA ASP A 455 12.13 -35.20 17.26
C ASP A 455 13.25 -35.41 18.29
N ASP A 456 14.50 -35.50 17.84
CA ASP A 456 15.69 -35.72 18.66
C ASP A 456 16.13 -34.48 19.46
N LYS A 457 15.68 -33.28 19.08
CA LYS A 457 15.95 -32.02 19.81
C LYS A 457 14.76 -31.56 20.65
N CYS A 458 13.75 -32.40 20.79
CA CYS A 458 12.55 -32.12 21.56
C CYS A 458 12.83 -32.43 23.05
N LEU A 459 13.47 -31.48 23.74
CA LEU A 459 13.83 -31.59 25.15
C LEU A 459 13.10 -30.47 25.91
N GLU A 460 12.03 -30.79 26.65
CA GLU A 460 11.07 -29.85 27.27
C GLU A 460 11.71 -28.55 27.83
N GLU A 461 12.81 -28.66 28.58
CA GLU A 461 13.49 -27.50 29.20
C GLU A 461 14.49 -26.77 28.28
N LYS A 462 15.03 -27.45 27.25
CA LYS A 462 16.07 -26.92 26.35
C LYS A 462 15.55 -26.53 24.96
N CYS A 463 14.31 -26.87 24.64
CA CYS A 463 13.70 -26.58 23.35
C CYS A 463 13.32 -25.10 23.26
N THR A 464 13.94 -24.38 22.33
CA THR A 464 13.66 -22.98 21.98
C THR A 464 12.15 -22.70 21.81
N MET A 465 11.40 -23.64 21.26
CA MET A 465 9.98 -23.48 20.94
C MET A 465 9.03 -23.86 22.08
N HIS A 466 9.50 -24.58 23.11
CA HIS A 466 8.64 -25.08 24.18
C HIS A 466 7.81 -23.96 24.86
N PRO A 467 8.37 -22.76 25.16
CA PRO A 467 7.60 -21.66 25.75
C PRO A 467 6.45 -21.14 24.87
N LEU A 468 6.51 -21.35 23.55
CA LEU A 468 5.54 -20.80 22.58
C LEU A 468 4.24 -21.61 22.51
N ARG A 469 4.23 -22.84 23.04
CA ARG A 469 3.05 -23.72 23.12
C ARG A 469 2.29 -23.84 21.79
N PHE A 470 3.00 -24.09 20.70
CA PHE A 470 2.36 -24.31 19.41
C PHE A 470 1.41 -25.52 19.44
N LEU A 471 0.26 -25.42 18.75
CA LEU A 471 -0.76 -26.47 18.72
C LEU A 471 -0.24 -27.81 18.17
N ASN A 472 0.75 -27.75 17.27
CA ASN A 472 1.40 -28.90 16.66
C ASN A 472 2.68 -29.34 17.38
N CYS A 473 2.98 -28.81 18.56
CA CYS A 473 4.08 -29.30 19.39
C CYS A 473 3.69 -30.64 20.04
N LYS A 474 4.53 -31.67 19.86
CA LYS A 474 4.31 -33.02 20.40
C LYS A 474 4.10 -33.02 21.92
N PHE A 475 5.03 -32.45 22.69
CA PHE A 475 4.88 -32.34 24.15
C PHE A 475 3.66 -31.54 24.57
N HIS A 476 3.34 -30.44 23.85
CA HIS A 476 2.14 -29.67 24.16
C HIS A 476 0.87 -30.51 23.99
N LYS A 477 0.78 -31.31 22.91
CA LYS A 477 -0.32 -32.26 22.67
C LYS A 477 -0.38 -33.36 23.74
N GLU A 478 0.76 -33.96 24.09
CA GLU A 478 0.83 -35.01 25.13
C GLU A 478 0.37 -34.45 26.49
N ARG A 479 0.80 -33.23 26.86
CA ARG A 479 0.40 -32.58 28.10
C ARG A 479 -1.08 -32.19 28.13
N THR A 480 -1.66 -31.74 27.02
CA THR A 480 -3.09 -31.41 26.95
C THR A 480 -3.97 -32.66 26.87
N ALA A 481 -3.47 -33.75 26.29
CA ALA A 481 -4.16 -35.04 26.28
C ALA A 481 -4.18 -35.72 27.67
N THR A 482 -3.14 -35.51 28.48
CA THR A 482 -3.01 -36.04 29.85
C THR A 482 -3.61 -35.11 30.91
N ALA A 483 -3.79 -33.83 30.62
CA ALA A 483 -4.53 -32.92 31.49
C ALA A 483 -5.99 -33.40 31.64
N PRO A 484 -6.54 -33.46 32.86
CA PRO A 484 -7.95 -33.78 33.05
C PRO A 484 -8.80 -32.83 32.21
N LYS A 485 -9.67 -33.36 31.34
CA LYS A 485 -10.61 -32.52 30.61
C LYS A 485 -11.45 -31.77 31.64
N ALA A 486 -11.45 -30.44 31.57
CA ALA A 486 -12.36 -29.62 32.37
C ALA A 486 -13.79 -30.15 32.17
N GLY A 487 -14.43 -30.59 33.26
CA GLY A 487 -15.72 -31.28 33.26
C GLY A 487 -15.69 -32.80 33.42
N THR A 488 -14.53 -33.42 33.64
CA THR A 488 -14.45 -34.82 34.09
C THR A 488 -14.57 -34.90 35.62
N LEU A 489 -15.00 -36.06 36.16
CA LEU A 489 -15.34 -36.27 37.58
C LEU A 489 -14.31 -35.73 38.61
N GLY A 490 -13.05 -35.52 38.22
CA GLY A 490 -12.03 -34.88 39.06
C GLY A 490 -12.38 -33.45 39.51
N ASP A 491 -13.07 -32.66 38.67
CA ASP A 491 -13.51 -31.30 39.02
C ASP A 491 -14.66 -31.31 40.05
N LEU A 492 -15.49 -32.36 40.04
CA LEU A 492 -16.56 -32.58 41.03
C LEU A 492 -16.02 -32.88 42.43
N PHE A 493 -14.77 -33.33 42.55
CA PHE A 493 -14.11 -33.57 43.85
C PHE A 493 -13.24 -32.39 44.31
N ALA A 494 -12.68 -31.60 43.39
CA ALA A 494 -11.92 -30.40 43.74
C ALA A 494 -12.79 -29.32 44.43
N ASP A 495 -14.05 -29.18 44.03
CA ASP A 495 -14.99 -28.21 44.62
C ASP A 495 -15.54 -28.64 46.00
N LYS A 496 -15.57 -29.95 46.29
CA LYS A 496 -15.96 -30.45 47.62
C LYS A 496 -14.86 -30.30 48.68
N LEU A 497 -13.59 -30.21 48.27
CA LEU A 497 -12.46 -30.00 49.20
C LEU A 497 -12.24 -28.52 49.55
N LYS A 498 -12.70 -27.57 48.72
CA LYS A 498 -12.66 -26.14 49.05
C LYS A 498 -13.77 -25.66 49.99
N LYS A 499 -14.83 -26.46 50.21
CA LYS A 499 -15.90 -26.15 51.19
C LYS A 499 -15.69 -26.74 52.59
N ARG A 500 -14.49 -27.26 52.88
CA ARG A 500 -14.12 -27.80 54.21
C ARG A 500 -12.79 -27.25 54.76
N ARG A 501 -12.37 -26.07 54.32
CA ARG A 501 -11.33 -25.29 55.01
C ARG A 501 -11.84 -23.90 55.30
#